data_AF-A0A0F4UYX8-F1
#
_entry.id   AF-A0A0F4UYX8-F1
#
_cell.length_a   1.000
_cell.length_b   1.000
_cell.length_c   1.000
_cell.angle_alpha   90.00
_cell.angle_beta   90.00
_cell.angle_gamma   90.00
#
_symmetry.space_group_name_H-M   'P 1'
#
loop_
_entity.id
_entity.type
_entity.pdbx_description
1 polymer ?
#
loop_
_entity_poly.entity_id
_entity_poly.type
_entity_poly.pdbx_seq_one_letter_code
_entity_poly.pdbx_strand_id
1 'polypeptide(L)'
;MATPAKRLNPADLKAIFGLEPANAIAYLKRKGYAITWHWQDMLDQAHDQAFTVAKAMRLDLLSDIRAALETALQQGQTLKQFTANLQPVLQAQGWWGKQVIVDSQGTGELVQLGSPRRLKTIYQTNLQSAYMAGRKASMEATAQTHPYWMYIATLDGKTRPSHSAMHGQVFRHDDPIWSSIFPPNGFNCRCRVIALSEAAVKRRGLTVFSSEGRMFVETVETGTDKRTGEIRTASVTGIRITNAQGHDVTFRTDPGFNLAPGNGLAKALKQKQSAAQPHTQ
;
A
#
# COMPACT_ATOMS: atom_id res chain seq x y z
N MET A 1 25.51 -1.27 33.29
CA MET A 1 26.39 -0.87 32.16
C MET A 1 25.63 -1.14 30.87
N ALA A 2 25.31 -0.12 30.08
CA ALA A 2 24.57 -0.28 28.83
C ALA A 2 25.52 -0.82 27.75
N THR A 3 25.20 -1.97 27.16
CA THR A 3 25.94 -2.56 26.03
C THR A 3 26.02 -1.53 24.89
N PRO A 4 27.20 -1.27 24.29
CA PRO A 4 27.30 -0.29 23.23
C PRO A 4 26.49 -0.77 22.03
N ALA A 5 25.56 0.06 21.55
CA ALA A 5 24.78 -0.24 20.35
C ALA A 5 25.74 -0.53 19.19
N LYS A 6 25.70 -1.75 18.66
CA LYS A 6 26.52 -2.22 17.55
C LYS A 6 26.38 -1.23 16.39
N ARG A 7 27.46 -0.54 16.01
CA ARG A 7 27.47 0.36 14.85
C ARG A 7 27.24 -0.48 13.60
N LEU A 8 26.14 -0.22 12.89
CA LEU A 8 25.79 -0.88 11.64
C LEU A 8 26.85 -0.56 10.58
N ASN A 9 27.48 -1.59 10.02
CA ASN A 9 28.45 -1.44 8.94
C ASN A 9 27.74 -1.40 7.55
N PRO A 10 28.43 -1.08 6.45
CA PRO A 10 27.83 -1.05 5.12
C PRO A 10 27.17 -2.37 4.66
N ALA A 11 27.67 -3.52 5.12
CA ALA A 11 27.06 -4.82 4.83
C ALA A 11 25.77 -5.04 5.64
N ASP A 12 25.74 -4.61 6.90
CA ASP A 12 24.53 -4.60 7.75
C ASP A 12 23.49 -3.66 7.15
N LEU A 13 23.91 -2.48 6.68
CA LEU A 13 23.06 -1.53 5.99
C LEU A 13 22.53 -2.11 4.67
N LYS A 14 23.38 -2.77 3.85
CA LYS A 14 22.94 -3.44 2.63
C LYS A 14 21.97 -4.60 2.91
N ALA A 15 22.18 -5.35 3.99
CA ALA A 15 21.24 -6.37 4.43
C ALA A 15 19.90 -5.75 4.85
N ILE A 16 19.92 -4.70 5.68
CA ILE A 16 18.72 -3.99 6.14
C ILE A 16 17.96 -3.33 4.97
N PHE A 17 18.67 -2.63 4.08
CA PHE A 17 18.10 -2.02 2.89
C PHE A 17 17.69 -3.05 1.83
N GLY A 18 18.27 -4.26 1.85
CA GLY A 18 17.88 -5.38 0.99
C GLY A 18 16.66 -6.15 1.49
N LEU A 19 16.41 -6.12 2.82
CA LEU A 19 15.22 -6.74 3.42
C LEU A 19 13.93 -6.04 3.01
N GLU A 20 13.93 -4.72 2.82
CA GLU A 20 12.73 -4.00 2.34
C GLU A 20 12.30 -4.46 0.93
N PRO A 21 13.17 -4.48 -0.09
CA PRO A 21 12.89 -5.11 -1.38
C PRO A 21 12.50 -6.58 -1.27
N ALA A 22 13.20 -7.39 -0.46
CA ALA A 22 12.90 -8.81 -0.32
C ALA A 22 11.51 -9.05 0.29
N ASN A 23 11.15 -8.31 1.34
CA ASN A 23 9.84 -8.37 1.98
C ASN A 23 8.74 -7.83 1.07
N ALA A 24 9.02 -6.78 0.29
CA ALA A 24 8.10 -6.27 -0.72
C ALA A 24 7.82 -7.31 -1.82
N ILE A 25 8.85 -8.03 -2.27
CA ILE A 25 8.70 -9.14 -3.24
C ILE A 25 7.90 -10.28 -2.61
N ALA A 26 8.19 -10.65 -1.36
CA ALA A 26 7.46 -11.69 -0.66
C ALA A 26 5.97 -11.36 -0.50
N TYR A 27 5.66 -10.09 -0.19
CA TYR A 27 4.30 -9.57 -0.14
C TYR A 27 3.58 -9.74 -1.47
N LEU A 28 4.18 -9.28 -2.58
CA LEU A 28 3.55 -9.37 -3.90
C LEU A 28 3.34 -10.82 -4.34
N LYS A 29 4.32 -11.70 -4.11
CA LYS A 29 4.23 -13.14 -4.44
C LYS A 29 3.17 -13.89 -3.63
N ARG A 30 2.84 -13.42 -2.42
CA ARG A 30 1.81 -14.03 -1.57
C ARG A 30 0.39 -13.73 -2.06
N LYS A 31 0.19 -12.66 -2.84
CA LYS A 31 -1.17 -12.31 -3.30
C LYS A 31 -1.70 -13.35 -4.27
N GLY A 32 -2.90 -13.86 -3.97
CA GLY A 32 -3.68 -14.68 -4.90
C GLY A 32 -4.19 -13.86 -6.09
N TYR A 33 -4.97 -14.46 -6.99
CA TYR A 33 -5.66 -13.75 -8.06
C TYR A 33 -7.15 -13.61 -7.73
N ALA A 34 -7.75 -12.46 -8.04
CA ALA A 34 -9.19 -12.26 -8.05
C ALA A 34 -9.59 -11.51 -9.32
N ILE A 35 -10.68 -11.91 -9.97
CA ILE A 35 -11.22 -11.26 -11.17
C ILE A 35 -12.35 -10.33 -10.72
N THR A 36 -12.27 -9.04 -11.03
CA THR A 36 -13.36 -8.09 -10.77
C THR A 36 -13.71 -7.18 -11.94
N TRP A 37 -14.97 -6.76 -11.99
CA TRP A 37 -15.50 -5.93 -13.06
C TRP A 37 -15.25 -4.45 -12.78
N HIS A 38 -15.57 -3.99 -11.56
CA HIS A 38 -15.19 -2.68 -11.04
C HIS A 38 -14.13 -2.79 -9.95
N TRP A 39 -13.39 -1.70 -9.74
CA TRP A 39 -12.47 -1.63 -8.60
C TRP A 39 -13.24 -1.67 -7.27
N GLN A 40 -14.49 -1.19 -7.27
CA GLN A 40 -15.40 -1.19 -6.11
C GLN A 40 -15.87 -2.59 -5.71
N ASP A 41 -15.75 -3.58 -6.59
CA ASP A 41 -16.13 -4.97 -6.29
C ASP A 41 -15.10 -5.66 -5.37
N MET A 42 -13.95 -5.02 -5.14
CA MET A 42 -12.94 -5.44 -4.17
C MET A 42 -12.62 -4.28 -3.25
N LEU A 43 -13.12 -4.34 -2.03
CA LEU A 43 -12.77 -3.38 -0.99
C LEU A 43 -11.87 -4.05 0.05
N ASP A 44 -11.01 -3.22 0.65
CA ASP A 44 -10.28 -3.49 1.90
C ASP A 44 -9.46 -4.78 1.91
N GLN A 45 -9.90 -5.79 2.66
CA GLN A 45 -9.16 -7.04 2.89
C GLN A 45 -8.84 -7.78 1.59
N ALA A 46 -9.69 -7.63 0.59
CA ALA A 46 -9.51 -8.26 -0.69
C ALA A 46 -8.27 -7.70 -1.43
N HIS A 47 -7.98 -6.40 -1.31
CA HIS A 47 -6.78 -5.79 -1.92
C HIS A 47 -5.47 -6.26 -1.28
N ASP A 48 -5.48 -6.65 0.00
CA ASP A 48 -4.29 -7.19 0.67
C ASP A 48 -4.05 -8.67 0.35
N GLN A 49 -5.12 -9.43 0.06
CA GLN A 49 -5.05 -10.88 -0.17
C GLN A 49 -5.00 -11.29 -1.65
N ALA A 50 -5.61 -10.50 -2.55
CA ALA A 50 -5.73 -10.82 -3.96
C ALA A 50 -5.33 -9.67 -4.89
N PHE A 51 -4.63 -10.03 -5.97
CA PHE A 51 -4.31 -9.15 -7.08
C PHE A 51 -5.48 -9.15 -8.08
N THR A 52 -6.05 -7.97 -8.30
CA THR A 52 -7.08 -7.73 -9.32
C THR A 52 -6.74 -6.47 -10.11
N VAL A 53 -7.21 -6.44 -11.36
CA VAL A 53 -7.29 -5.25 -12.18
C VAL A 53 -8.72 -5.21 -12.70
N ALA A 54 -9.46 -4.14 -12.39
CA ALA A 54 -10.85 -4.00 -12.84
C ALA A 54 -10.99 -4.28 -14.35
N LYS A 55 -12.05 -4.94 -14.81
CA LYS A 55 -12.24 -5.25 -16.25
C LYS A 55 -11.07 -6.04 -16.88
N ALA A 56 -10.23 -6.71 -16.09
CA ALA A 56 -9.34 -7.76 -16.56
C ALA A 56 -10.03 -9.10 -16.28
N MET A 57 -10.89 -9.52 -17.21
CA MET A 57 -11.73 -10.71 -17.04
C MET A 57 -11.01 -12.03 -17.32
N ARG A 58 -9.74 -11.98 -17.70
CA ARG A 58 -8.97 -13.17 -18.03
C ARG A 58 -7.78 -13.34 -17.10
N LEU A 59 -7.55 -14.59 -16.69
CA LEU A 59 -6.49 -14.95 -15.76
C LEU A 59 -5.09 -14.73 -16.36
N ASP A 60 -4.94 -14.93 -17.67
CA ASP A 60 -3.71 -14.68 -18.42
C ASP A 60 -3.27 -13.21 -18.29
N LEU A 61 -4.19 -12.28 -18.50
CA LEU A 61 -3.98 -10.84 -18.38
C LEU A 61 -3.58 -10.44 -16.96
N LEU A 62 -4.28 -10.96 -15.95
CA LEU A 62 -3.93 -10.71 -14.54
C LEU A 62 -2.55 -11.28 -14.20
N SER A 63 -2.22 -12.47 -14.73
CA SER A 63 -0.92 -13.10 -14.57
C SER A 63 0.20 -12.27 -15.17
N ASP A 64 0.03 -11.76 -16.40
CA ASP A 64 1.03 -10.95 -17.08
C ASP A 64 1.29 -9.61 -16.38
N ILE A 65 0.22 -8.94 -15.92
CA ILE A 65 0.38 -7.70 -15.16
C ILE A 65 1.09 -7.98 -13.83
N ARG A 66 0.75 -9.06 -13.13
CA ARG A 66 1.43 -9.45 -11.88
C ARG A 66 2.91 -9.77 -12.13
N ALA A 67 3.21 -10.55 -13.16
CA ALA A 67 4.58 -10.91 -13.53
C ALA A 67 5.41 -9.65 -13.89
N ALA A 68 4.82 -8.69 -14.60
CA ALA A 68 5.47 -7.43 -14.91
C ALA A 68 5.74 -6.59 -13.64
N LEU A 69 4.82 -6.57 -12.67
CA LEU A 69 5.02 -5.90 -11.38
C LEU A 69 6.10 -6.58 -10.54
N GLU A 70 6.12 -7.92 -10.50
CA GLU A 70 7.16 -8.70 -9.83
C GLU A 70 8.53 -8.41 -10.44
N THR A 71 8.62 -8.39 -11.76
CA THR A 71 9.84 -8.05 -12.50
C THR A 71 10.28 -6.63 -12.21
N ALA A 72 9.34 -5.68 -12.22
CA ALA A 72 9.64 -4.28 -11.92
C ALA A 72 10.20 -4.10 -10.52
N LEU A 73 9.65 -4.82 -9.53
CA LEU A 73 10.11 -4.78 -8.16
C LEU A 73 11.47 -5.47 -7.97
N GLN A 74 11.70 -6.61 -8.63
CA GLN A 74 12.95 -7.38 -8.55
C GLN A 74 14.13 -6.67 -9.22
N GLN A 75 13.88 -6.04 -10.37
CA GLN A 75 14.93 -5.41 -11.19
C GLN A 75 15.02 -3.90 -10.99
N GLY A 76 14.15 -3.31 -10.16
CA GLY A 76 14.10 -1.86 -9.97
C GLY A 76 13.72 -1.09 -11.25
N GLN A 77 12.83 -1.65 -12.08
CA GLN A 77 12.44 -1.01 -13.33
C GLN A 77 11.72 0.32 -13.06
N THR A 78 11.90 1.28 -13.96
CA THR A 78 11.13 2.54 -13.95
C THR A 78 9.73 2.35 -14.53
N LEU A 79 8.81 3.29 -14.27
CA LEU A 79 7.49 3.31 -14.90
C LEU A 79 7.57 3.27 -16.44
N LYS A 80 8.58 3.94 -17.02
CA LYS A 80 8.81 3.97 -18.47
C LYS A 80 9.12 2.56 -18.99
N GLN A 81 10.05 1.86 -18.33
CA GLN A 81 10.41 0.47 -18.68
C GLN A 81 9.22 -0.48 -18.48
N PHE A 82 8.55 -0.41 -17.34
CA PHE A 82 7.34 -1.20 -17.07
C PHE A 82 6.28 -1.02 -18.16
N THR A 83 6.00 0.23 -18.54
CA THR A 83 5.01 0.54 -19.58
C THR A 83 5.45 0.02 -20.95
N ALA A 84 6.72 0.26 -21.33
CA ALA A 84 7.27 -0.17 -22.62
C ALA A 84 7.26 -1.70 -22.79
N ASN A 85 7.49 -2.45 -21.70
CA ASN A 85 7.50 -3.90 -21.71
C ASN A 85 6.09 -4.50 -21.70
N LEU A 86 5.20 -3.96 -20.87
CA LEU A 86 3.87 -4.55 -20.67
C LEU A 86 2.86 -4.13 -21.75
N GLN A 87 2.92 -2.89 -22.24
CA GLN A 87 1.92 -2.39 -23.20
C GLN A 87 1.78 -3.28 -24.45
N PRO A 88 2.85 -3.72 -25.15
CA PRO A 88 2.71 -4.58 -26.32
C PRO A 88 2.03 -5.93 -26.01
N VAL A 89 2.31 -6.52 -24.84
CA VAL A 89 1.67 -7.76 -24.37
C VAL A 89 0.17 -7.56 -24.24
N LEU A 90 -0.24 -6.47 -23.58
CA LEU A 90 -1.65 -6.16 -23.37
C LEU A 90 -2.38 -5.82 -24.68
N GLN A 91 -1.68 -5.16 -25.62
CA GLN A 91 -2.21 -4.87 -26.95
C GLN A 91 -2.42 -6.15 -27.77
N ALA A 92 -1.44 -7.05 -27.79
CA ALA A 92 -1.55 -8.35 -28.46
C ALA A 92 -2.71 -9.21 -27.90
N GLN A 93 -2.97 -9.05 -26.61
CA GLN A 93 -4.10 -9.68 -25.90
C GLN A 93 -5.45 -9.00 -26.14
N GLY A 94 -5.50 -7.91 -26.91
CA GLY A 94 -6.71 -7.14 -27.19
C GLY A 94 -7.18 -6.24 -26.06
N TRP A 95 -6.40 -6.08 -24.98
CA TRP A 95 -6.75 -5.28 -23.80
C TRP A 95 -6.15 -3.87 -23.85
N TRP A 96 -6.56 -3.06 -24.83
CA TRP A 96 -6.03 -1.68 -24.96
C TRP A 96 -7.04 -0.70 -25.54
N GLY A 97 -6.95 0.56 -25.10
CA GLY A 97 -7.78 1.64 -25.62
C GLY A 97 -9.23 1.56 -25.12
N LYS A 98 -10.12 2.19 -25.88
CA LYS A 98 -11.57 2.12 -25.64
C LYS A 98 -12.17 1.01 -26.48
N GLN A 99 -12.99 0.17 -25.88
CA GLN A 99 -13.71 -0.89 -26.58
C GLN A 99 -15.15 -0.93 -26.12
N VAL A 100 -16.06 -1.31 -27.02
CA VAL A 100 -17.43 -1.64 -26.64
C VAL A 100 -17.42 -3.06 -26.12
N ILE A 101 -17.79 -3.24 -24.85
CA ILE A 101 -18.02 -4.58 -24.30
C ILE A 101 -19.52 -4.75 -24.13
N VAL A 102 -20.02 -5.89 -24.61
CA VAL A 102 -21.41 -6.28 -24.45
C VAL A 102 -21.52 -7.10 -23.18
N ASP A 103 -22.39 -6.68 -22.28
CA ASP A 103 -22.66 -7.42 -21.05
C ASP A 103 -23.53 -8.67 -21.29
N SER A 104 -23.76 -9.45 -20.24
CA SER A 104 -24.61 -10.65 -20.29
C SER A 104 -26.08 -10.34 -20.60
N GLN A 105 -26.48 -9.07 -20.63
CA GLN A 105 -27.83 -8.61 -20.98
C GLN A 105 -27.91 -8.02 -22.39
N GLY A 106 -26.82 -8.07 -23.17
CA GLY A 106 -26.79 -7.59 -24.55
C GLY A 106 -26.58 -6.08 -24.70
N THR A 107 -26.29 -5.36 -23.60
CA THR A 107 -26.06 -3.92 -23.64
C THR A 107 -24.58 -3.62 -23.89
N GLY A 108 -24.28 -2.87 -24.95
CA GLY A 108 -22.92 -2.43 -25.27
C GLY A 108 -22.50 -1.19 -24.48
N GLU A 109 -21.47 -1.31 -23.64
CA GLU A 109 -20.85 -0.18 -22.91
C GLU A 109 -19.48 0.15 -23.52
N LEU A 110 -19.23 1.42 -23.85
CA LEU A 110 -17.90 1.89 -24.20
C LEU A 110 -17.02 2.00 -22.94
N VAL A 111 -16.05 1.10 -22.80
CA VAL A 111 -15.17 1.02 -21.64
C VAL A 111 -13.73 1.35 -21.99
N GLN A 112 -13.00 1.96 -21.06
CA GLN A 112 -11.55 2.13 -21.15
C GLN A 112 -10.84 0.89 -20.57
N LEU A 113 -10.12 0.15 -21.41
CA LEU A 113 -9.27 -0.99 -21.03
C LEU A 113 -7.87 -0.50 -20.61
N GLY A 114 -6.81 -1.03 -21.22
CA GLY A 114 -5.45 -0.55 -21.04
C GLY A 114 -5.25 0.87 -21.54
N SER A 115 -4.43 1.64 -20.83
CA SER A 115 -3.91 2.94 -21.28
C SER A 115 -2.64 3.27 -20.50
N PRO A 116 -1.77 4.18 -20.98
CA PRO A 116 -0.56 4.57 -20.24
C PRO A 116 -0.89 5.16 -18.87
N ARG A 117 -1.97 5.95 -18.76
CA ARG A 117 -2.44 6.49 -17.49
C ARG A 117 -2.84 5.37 -16.52
N ARG A 118 -3.54 4.36 -17.02
CA ARG A 118 -3.98 3.22 -16.21
C ARG A 118 -2.80 2.37 -15.75
N LEU A 119 -1.85 2.07 -16.64
CA LEU A 119 -0.62 1.36 -16.29
C LEU A 119 0.19 2.11 -15.24
N LYS A 120 0.26 3.44 -15.32
CA LYS A 120 0.85 4.27 -14.28
C LYS A 120 0.18 4.07 -12.91
N THR A 121 -1.15 4.10 -12.84
CA THR A 121 -1.86 3.86 -11.58
C THR A 121 -1.62 2.45 -11.04
N ILE A 122 -1.70 1.42 -11.90
CA ILE A 122 -1.42 0.02 -11.52
C ILE A 122 0.00 -0.10 -10.94
N TYR A 123 1.00 0.41 -11.66
CA TYR A 123 2.39 0.40 -11.25
C TYR A 123 2.59 1.10 -9.91
N GLN A 124 2.15 2.36 -9.80
CA GLN A 124 2.39 3.18 -8.61
C GLN A 124 1.70 2.61 -7.37
N THR A 125 0.43 2.23 -7.48
CA THR A 125 -0.33 1.71 -6.33
C THR A 125 0.23 0.38 -5.84
N ASN A 126 0.54 -0.55 -6.74
CA ASN A 126 1.02 -1.88 -6.35
C ASN A 126 2.44 -1.83 -5.78
N LEU A 127 3.36 -1.09 -6.41
CA LEU A 127 4.71 -0.96 -5.88
C LEU A 127 4.72 -0.23 -4.54
N GLN A 128 3.96 0.87 -4.40
CA GLN A 128 3.86 1.56 -3.12
C GLN A 128 3.34 0.63 -2.03
N SER A 129 2.27 -0.13 -2.31
CA SER A 129 1.73 -1.12 -1.36
C SER A 129 2.76 -2.17 -0.96
N ALA A 130 3.51 -2.71 -1.93
CA ALA A 130 4.54 -3.71 -1.68
C ALA A 130 5.70 -3.16 -0.84
N TYR A 131 6.23 -1.99 -1.18
CA TYR A 131 7.28 -1.35 -0.39
C TYR A 131 6.82 -1.01 1.02
N MET A 132 5.59 -0.52 1.19
CA MET A 132 5.05 -0.21 2.52
C MET A 132 4.79 -1.45 3.35
N ALA A 133 4.28 -2.53 2.76
CA ALA A 133 4.15 -3.83 3.43
C ALA A 133 5.51 -4.35 3.91
N GLY A 134 6.52 -4.33 3.04
CA GLY A 134 7.86 -4.78 3.38
C GLY A 134 8.51 -3.96 4.50
N ARG A 135 8.32 -2.63 4.43
CA ARG A 135 8.74 -1.69 5.46
C ARG A 135 8.03 -1.93 6.79
N LYS A 136 6.71 -2.10 6.78
CA LYS A 136 5.91 -2.42 7.97
C LYS A 136 6.44 -3.67 8.66
N ALA A 137 6.68 -4.75 7.89
CA ALA A 137 7.22 -5.99 8.44
C ALA A 137 8.60 -5.80 9.10
N SER A 138 9.49 -5.03 8.49
CA SER A 138 10.79 -4.68 9.10
C SER A 138 10.62 -3.84 10.37
N MET A 139 9.70 -2.87 10.36
CA MET A 139 9.43 -2.00 11.51
C MET A 139 8.84 -2.80 12.68
N GLU A 140 7.88 -3.68 12.44
CA GLU A 140 7.30 -4.61 13.43
C GLU A 140 8.38 -5.51 14.06
N ALA A 141 9.35 -5.97 13.29
CA ALA A 141 10.47 -6.76 13.80
C ALA A 141 11.38 -5.97 14.75
N THR A 142 11.39 -4.63 14.64
CA THR A 142 12.23 -3.72 15.46
C THR A 142 11.44 -2.95 16.52
N ALA A 143 10.15 -3.24 16.70
CA ALA A 143 9.24 -2.46 17.54
C ALA A 143 9.72 -2.29 18.99
N GLN A 144 10.46 -3.26 19.54
CA GLN A 144 11.02 -3.16 20.91
C GLN A 144 12.07 -2.03 21.05
N THR A 145 12.86 -1.78 20.01
CA THR A 145 13.92 -0.74 20.03
C THR A 145 13.48 0.56 19.37
N HIS A 146 12.51 0.49 18.46
CA HIS A 146 11.94 1.62 17.74
C HIS A 146 10.40 1.63 17.89
N PRO A 147 9.89 1.86 19.12
CA PRO A 147 8.46 1.68 19.41
C PRO A 147 7.57 2.81 18.92
N TYR A 148 8.13 3.86 18.32
CA TYR A 148 7.38 5.01 17.84
C TYR A 148 7.44 5.11 16.33
N TRP A 149 6.31 5.28 15.68
CA TRP A 149 6.20 5.37 14.24
C TRP A 149 5.74 6.77 13.86
N MET A 150 6.40 7.35 12.85
CA MET A 150 6.13 8.71 12.38
C MET A 150 5.69 8.69 10.93
N TYR A 151 4.55 9.33 10.67
CA TYR A 151 4.02 9.48 9.33
C TYR A 151 4.78 10.56 8.56
N ILE A 152 5.18 10.24 7.32
CA ILE A 152 5.95 11.12 6.44
C ILE A 152 5.21 11.31 5.13
N ALA A 153 4.68 12.52 4.93
CA ALA A 153 4.22 12.96 3.62
C ALA A 153 5.37 13.50 2.76
N THR A 154 5.22 13.47 1.43
CA THR A 154 6.25 13.90 0.47
C THR A 154 6.45 15.43 0.45
N LEU A 155 5.37 16.20 0.66
CA LEU A 155 5.38 17.67 0.73
C LEU A 155 5.90 18.37 -0.54
N ASP A 156 5.70 17.78 -1.71
CA ASP A 156 6.18 18.28 -3.01
C ASP A 156 5.16 19.18 -3.75
N GLY A 157 4.27 19.85 -3.01
CA GLY A 157 3.19 20.66 -3.57
C GLY A 157 2.02 19.86 -4.18
N LYS A 158 2.18 18.54 -4.41
CA LYS A 158 1.11 17.63 -4.86
C LYS A 158 0.52 16.79 -3.74
N THR A 159 1.02 16.97 -2.53
CA THR A 159 0.52 16.27 -1.34
C THR A 159 -0.81 16.89 -0.92
N ARG A 160 -1.84 16.07 -0.76
CA ARG A 160 -3.16 16.53 -0.28
C ARG A 160 -3.03 17.18 1.11
N PRO A 161 -3.78 18.25 1.42
CA PRO A 161 -3.69 18.94 2.71
C PRO A 161 -3.82 18.01 3.93
N SER A 162 -4.74 17.04 3.91
CA SER A 162 -4.90 16.06 4.98
C SER A 162 -3.65 15.21 5.20
N HIS A 163 -2.98 14.77 4.13
CA HIS A 163 -1.73 14.02 4.21
C HIS A 163 -0.58 14.90 4.73
N SER A 164 -0.54 16.17 4.31
CA SER A 164 0.43 17.13 4.83
C SER A 164 0.24 17.36 6.34
N ALA A 165 -1.01 17.41 6.82
CA ALA A 165 -1.31 17.54 8.25
C ALA A 165 -0.86 16.33 9.09
N MET A 166 -0.86 15.14 8.49
CA MET A 166 -0.30 13.93 9.10
C MET A 166 1.24 13.91 9.13
N HIS A 167 1.92 14.76 8.34
CA HIS A 167 3.38 14.76 8.31
C HIS A 167 3.95 15.11 9.69
N GLY A 168 4.84 14.26 10.20
CA GLY A 168 5.47 14.44 11.50
C GLY A 168 4.64 13.96 12.69
N GLN A 169 3.40 13.54 12.49
CA GLN A 169 2.59 12.94 13.56
C GLN A 169 3.23 11.61 13.98
N VAL A 170 3.44 11.46 15.29
CA VAL A 170 4.08 10.28 15.90
C VAL A 170 3.08 9.55 16.76
N PHE A 171 2.98 8.24 16.59
CA PHE A 171 2.18 7.35 17.42
C PHE A 171 3.05 6.18 17.87
N ARG A 172 2.64 5.46 18.91
CA ARG A 172 3.28 4.18 19.22
C ARG A 172 2.99 3.16 18.12
N HIS A 173 3.86 2.17 17.95
CA HIS A 173 3.73 1.15 16.91
C HIS A 173 2.46 0.28 17.06
N ASP A 174 1.93 0.17 18.28
CA ASP A 174 0.76 -0.62 18.66
C ASP A 174 -0.54 0.21 18.65
N ASP A 175 -0.45 1.50 18.31
CA ASP A 175 -1.63 2.36 18.18
C ASP A 175 -2.53 1.87 17.03
N PRO A 176 -3.86 1.77 17.24
CA PRO A 176 -4.78 1.20 16.25
C PRO A 176 -4.83 1.98 14.93
N ILE A 177 -4.34 3.22 14.90
CA ILE A 177 -4.24 4.04 13.69
C ILE A 177 -3.51 3.30 12.55
N TRP A 178 -2.50 2.48 12.87
CA TRP A 178 -1.67 1.80 11.88
C TRP A 178 -2.35 0.61 11.21
N SER A 179 -3.53 0.20 11.69
CA SER A 179 -4.35 -0.81 11.02
C SER A 179 -4.98 -0.30 9.72
N SER A 180 -5.23 1.00 9.61
CA SER A 180 -5.91 1.62 8.46
C SER A 180 -5.11 2.74 7.79
N ILE A 181 -4.36 3.56 8.54
CA ILE A 181 -3.73 4.79 8.02
C ILE A 181 -2.25 4.57 7.65
N PHE A 182 -1.73 3.35 7.81
CA PHE A 182 -0.41 3.00 7.30
C PHE A 182 -0.45 3.00 5.75
N PRO A 183 0.34 3.84 5.05
CA PRO A 183 0.24 4.04 3.61
C PRO A 183 0.36 2.76 2.77
N PRO A 184 -0.18 2.74 1.54
CA PRO A 184 -0.86 3.85 0.87
C PRO A 184 -2.30 4.03 1.37
N ASN A 185 -2.70 5.30 1.55
CA ASN A 185 -4.04 5.67 2.01
C ASN A 185 -4.96 6.11 0.85
N GLY A 186 -4.58 5.77 -0.38
CA GLY A 186 -5.28 6.20 -1.59
C GLY A 186 -4.47 6.05 -2.87
N PHE A 187 -5.13 6.25 -4.00
CA PHE A 187 -4.47 6.22 -5.31
C PHE A 187 -3.43 7.33 -5.41
N ASN A 188 -2.25 7.01 -5.96
CA ASN A 188 -1.10 7.91 -6.06
C ASN A 188 -0.56 8.41 -4.69
N CYS A 189 -0.91 7.76 -3.58
CA CYS A 189 -0.29 8.05 -2.30
C CYS A 189 1.21 7.71 -2.37
N ARG A 190 2.07 8.63 -1.88
CA ARG A 190 3.53 8.48 -1.82
C ARG A 190 4.07 8.67 -0.40
N CYS A 191 3.16 8.71 0.57
CA CYS A 191 3.50 8.82 1.97
C CYS A 191 4.14 7.53 2.46
N ARG A 192 4.96 7.64 3.51
CA ARG A 192 5.63 6.50 4.16
C ARG A 192 5.56 6.66 5.66
N VAL A 193 6.02 5.64 6.39
CA VAL A 193 6.21 5.70 7.84
C VAL A 193 7.66 5.38 8.16
N ILE A 194 8.21 5.98 9.20
CA ILE A 194 9.52 5.62 9.73
C ILE A 194 9.40 5.22 11.20
N ALA A 195 10.24 4.28 11.64
CA ALA A 195 10.35 3.91 13.04
C ALA A 195 11.40 4.80 13.76
N LEU A 196 11.13 5.13 15.00
CA LEU A 196 11.90 6.01 15.86
C LEU A 196 12.12 5.33 17.21
N SER A 197 13.34 5.44 17.73
CA SER A 197 13.64 5.09 19.12
C SER A 197 13.16 6.17 20.07
N GLU A 198 12.98 5.82 21.34
CA GLU A 198 12.62 6.78 22.39
C GLU A 198 13.62 7.93 22.50
N ALA A 199 14.92 7.63 22.39
CA ALA A 199 15.97 8.65 22.39
C ALA A 199 15.87 9.61 21.19
N ALA A 200 15.41 9.11 20.02
CA ALA A 200 15.17 9.96 18.85
C ALA A 200 13.96 10.88 19.06
N VAL A 201 12.88 10.38 19.65
CA VAL A 201 11.70 11.18 20.02
C VAL A 201 12.08 12.29 20.99
N LYS A 202 12.75 11.96 22.10
CA LYS A 202 13.19 12.93 23.13
C LYS A 202 14.11 14.00 22.55
N ARG A 203 15.17 13.59 21.84
CA ARG A 203 16.16 14.51 21.25
C ARG A 203 15.56 15.48 20.24
N ARG A 204 14.51 15.06 19.52
CA ARG A 204 13.83 15.89 18.52
C ARG A 204 12.65 16.68 19.08
N GLY A 205 12.34 16.52 20.37
CA GLY A 205 11.19 17.16 21.00
C GLY A 205 9.85 16.76 20.36
N LEU A 206 9.72 15.53 19.88
CA LEU A 206 8.51 15.07 19.21
C LEU A 206 7.43 14.67 20.21
N THR A 207 6.21 15.14 19.99
CA THR A 207 5.02 14.71 20.73
C THR A 207 4.53 13.37 20.21
N VAL A 208 4.28 12.43 21.12
CA VAL A 208 3.65 11.14 20.80
C VAL A 208 2.16 11.25 21.10
N PHE A 209 1.34 10.99 20.09
CA PHE A 209 -0.12 11.06 20.17
C PHE A 209 -0.74 9.66 20.34
N SER A 210 -1.99 9.61 20.84
CA SER A 210 -2.81 8.38 20.93
C SER A 210 -4.08 8.53 20.12
N SER A 211 -4.36 7.64 19.16
CA SER A 211 -5.55 7.74 18.31
C SER A 211 -6.89 7.45 19.01
N GLU A 212 -6.83 7.04 20.28
CA GLU A 212 -7.98 6.77 21.13
C GLU A 212 -8.98 7.95 21.14
N GLY A 213 -10.26 7.65 20.92
CA GLY A 213 -11.34 8.65 20.84
C GLY A 213 -11.28 9.60 19.64
N ARG A 214 -10.28 9.49 18.75
CA ARG A 214 -10.08 10.38 17.60
C ARG A 214 -10.31 9.72 16.25
N MET A 215 -10.34 8.39 16.22
CA MET A 215 -10.67 7.61 15.02
C MET A 215 -12.18 7.47 14.83
N PHE A 216 -12.59 7.41 13.57
CA PHE A 216 -13.97 7.13 13.18
C PHE A 216 -14.01 6.36 11.86
N VAL A 217 -15.11 5.67 11.61
CA VAL A 217 -15.41 5.05 10.32
C VAL A 217 -16.62 5.76 9.73
N GLU A 218 -16.54 6.06 8.45
CA GLU A 218 -17.60 6.74 7.69
C GLU A 218 -17.88 5.93 6.43
N THR A 219 -19.15 5.83 6.04
CA THR A 219 -19.54 5.26 4.75
C THR A 219 -19.66 6.40 3.75
N VAL A 220 -18.93 6.32 2.65
CA VAL A 220 -18.93 7.34 1.60
C VAL A 220 -19.43 6.77 0.28
N GLU A 221 -20.12 7.60 -0.50
CA GLU A 221 -20.51 7.25 -1.86
C GLU A 221 -19.28 7.21 -2.76
N THR A 222 -19.17 6.14 -3.55
CA THR A 222 -18.07 5.89 -4.48
C THR A 222 -18.48 6.04 -5.94
N GLY A 223 -19.74 6.42 -6.16
CA GLY A 223 -20.35 6.63 -7.47
C GLY A 223 -21.55 5.73 -7.69
N THR A 224 -22.19 5.91 -8.83
CA THR A 224 -23.37 5.15 -9.24
C THR A 224 -22.97 4.08 -10.25
N ASP A 225 -23.41 2.85 -10.04
CA ASP A 225 -23.36 1.83 -11.08
C ASP A 225 -24.26 2.30 -12.23
N LYS A 226 -23.65 2.60 -13.39
CA LYS A 226 -24.36 3.10 -14.56
C LYS A 226 -25.35 2.09 -15.16
N ARG A 227 -25.19 0.80 -14.84
CA ARG A 227 -26.05 -0.29 -15.31
C ARG A 227 -27.31 -0.45 -14.46
N THR A 228 -27.18 -0.37 -13.13
CA THR A 228 -28.31 -0.60 -12.21
C THR A 228 -28.90 0.69 -11.65
N GLY A 229 -28.19 1.81 -11.76
CA GLY A 229 -28.54 3.06 -11.06
C GLY A 229 -28.24 3.02 -9.56
N GLU A 230 -27.66 1.93 -9.06
CA GLU A 230 -27.36 1.75 -7.64
C GLU A 230 -26.19 2.64 -7.20
N ILE A 231 -26.36 3.36 -6.08
CA ILE A 231 -25.27 4.10 -5.44
C ILE A 231 -24.38 3.10 -4.72
N ARG A 232 -23.13 2.98 -5.16
CA ARG A 232 -22.13 2.17 -4.48
C ARG A 232 -21.47 2.95 -3.39
N THR A 233 -21.28 2.32 -2.24
CA THR A 233 -20.61 2.93 -1.08
C THR A 233 -19.39 2.12 -0.65
N ALA A 234 -18.51 2.75 0.11
CA ALA A 234 -17.38 2.11 0.75
C ALA A 234 -17.14 2.72 2.14
N SER A 235 -16.64 1.91 3.06
CA SER A 235 -16.18 2.39 4.36
C SER A 235 -14.79 3.02 4.23
N VAL A 236 -14.60 4.14 4.91
CA VAL A 236 -13.30 4.82 5.05
C VAL A 236 -13.02 5.08 6.53
N THR A 237 -11.76 4.91 6.91
CA THR A 237 -11.29 5.22 8.26
C THR A 237 -10.70 6.61 8.27
N GLY A 238 -11.14 7.41 9.24
CA GLY A 238 -10.62 8.73 9.47
C GLY A 238 -10.06 8.92 10.87
N ILE A 239 -9.26 9.97 11.01
CA ILE A 239 -8.76 10.45 12.30
C ILE A 239 -8.84 11.97 12.33
N ARG A 240 -9.29 12.52 13.46
CA ARG A 240 -9.20 13.95 13.77
C ARG A 240 -7.85 14.23 14.43
N ILE A 241 -7.05 15.09 13.81
CA ILE A 241 -5.73 15.48 14.30
C ILE A 241 -5.63 16.99 14.36
N THR A 242 -4.76 17.49 15.23
CA THR A 242 -4.35 18.90 15.22
C THR A 242 -3.02 18.97 14.48
N ASN A 243 -2.94 19.82 13.45
CA ASN A 243 -1.72 19.99 12.66
C ASN A 243 -0.67 20.83 13.41
N ALA A 244 0.51 21.01 12.83
CA ALA A 244 1.59 21.80 13.42
C ALA A 244 1.24 23.28 13.66
N GLN A 245 0.20 23.80 12.99
CA GLN A 245 -0.30 25.16 13.15
C GLN A 245 -1.41 25.27 14.21
N GLY A 246 -1.77 24.18 14.89
CA GLY A 246 -2.84 24.18 15.89
C GLY A 246 -4.25 24.09 15.30
N HIS A 247 -4.40 23.82 14.01
CA HIS A 247 -5.72 23.68 13.38
C HIS A 247 -6.16 22.22 13.37
N ASP A 248 -7.43 21.99 13.65
CA ASP A 248 -8.06 20.69 13.51
C ASP A 248 -8.22 20.32 12.03
N VAL A 249 -7.67 19.16 11.69
CA VAL A 249 -7.72 18.59 10.34
C VAL A 249 -8.24 17.17 10.45
N THR A 250 -9.13 16.82 9.53
CA THR A 250 -9.59 15.46 9.37
C THR A 250 -8.79 14.76 8.27
N PHE A 251 -8.12 13.67 8.64
CA PHE A 251 -7.55 12.73 7.68
C PHE A 251 -8.54 11.60 7.42
N ARG A 252 -8.63 11.13 6.17
CA ARG A 252 -9.40 9.94 5.78
C ARG A 252 -8.62 9.14 4.76
N THR A 253 -8.76 7.82 4.80
CA THR A 253 -8.35 6.95 3.68
C THR A 253 -9.28 7.17 2.49
N ASP A 254 -8.78 6.99 1.27
CA ASP A 254 -9.65 6.89 0.09
C ASP A 254 -10.42 5.55 0.14
N PRO A 255 -11.61 5.48 -0.48
CA PRO A 255 -12.34 4.22 -0.69
C PRO A 255 -11.46 3.10 -1.26
N GLY A 256 -11.53 1.91 -0.67
CA GLY A 256 -10.70 0.75 -1.04
C GLY A 256 -9.30 0.72 -0.42
N PHE A 257 -8.94 1.70 0.42
CA PHE A 257 -7.68 1.78 1.16
C PHE A 257 -7.89 1.76 2.68
N ASN A 258 -8.98 1.15 3.15
CA ASN A 258 -9.34 1.16 4.57
C ASN A 258 -8.48 0.22 5.43
N LEU A 259 -7.61 -0.57 4.79
CA LEU A 259 -6.73 -1.55 5.44
C LEU A 259 -5.28 -1.30 5.02
N ALA A 260 -4.40 -1.23 6.03
CA ALA A 260 -2.96 -1.13 5.84
C ALA A 260 -2.40 -2.35 5.10
N PRO A 261 -1.44 -2.17 4.16
CA PRO A 261 -0.84 -3.28 3.45
C PRO A 261 0.08 -4.10 4.37
N GLY A 262 0.17 -5.40 4.11
CA GLY A 262 1.17 -6.27 4.76
C GLY A 262 0.75 -6.79 6.13
N ASN A 263 -0.55 -6.76 6.45
CA ASN A 263 -1.05 -7.34 7.69
C ASN A 263 -0.70 -8.83 7.78
N GLY A 264 -0.04 -9.21 8.88
CA GLY A 264 0.43 -10.58 9.11
C GLY A 264 1.69 -10.98 8.32
N LEU A 265 2.27 -10.10 7.49
CA LEU A 265 3.46 -10.41 6.70
C LEU A 265 4.68 -10.73 7.59
N ALA A 266 4.93 -9.94 8.64
CA ALA A 266 6.06 -10.19 9.54
C ALA A 266 5.97 -11.58 10.20
N LYS A 267 4.77 -11.99 10.61
CA LYS A 267 4.52 -13.32 11.18
C LYS A 267 4.81 -14.42 10.17
N ALA A 268 4.34 -14.28 8.94
CA ALA A 268 4.57 -15.25 7.87
C ALA A 268 6.07 -15.37 7.51
N LEU A 269 6.79 -14.25 7.46
CA LEU A 269 8.24 -14.25 7.19
C LEU A 269 9.03 -14.95 8.30
N LYS A 270 8.70 -14.69 9.57
CA LYS A 270 9.32 -15.37 10.72
C LYS A 270 9.10 -16.88 10.66
N GLN A 271 7.86 -17.33 10.40
CA GLN A 271 7.54 -18.76 10.27
C GLN A 271 8.36 -19.43 9.15
N LYS A 272 8.50 -18.77 8.00
CA LYS A 272 9.28 -19.30 6.87
C LYS A 272 10.78 -19.39 7.19
N GLN A 273 11.33 -18.42 7.92
CA GLN A 273 12.73 -18.46 8.37
C GLN A 273 12.97 -19.61 9.35
N SER A 274 12.08 -19.79 10.33
CA SER A 274 12.15 -20.90 11.29
C SER A 274 12.05 -22.27 10.60
N ALA A 275 11.22 -22.40 9.56
CA ALA A 275 11.12 -23.64 8.79
C ALA A 275 12.32 -23.92 7.87
N ALA A 276 13.12 -22.90 7.52
CA ALA A 276 14.26 -23.00 6.63
C ALA A 276 15.60 -23.22 7.37
N GLN A 277 15.64 -23.07 8.69
CA GLN A 277 16.79 -23.45 9.50
C GLN A 277 16.68 -24.96 9.82
N PRO A 278 17.56 -25.83 9.29
CA PRO A 278 17.56 -27.22 9.69
C PRO A 278 17.82 -27.28 11.20
N HIS A 279 17.07 -28.12 11.91
CA HIS A 279 17.35 -28.43 13.30
C HIS A 279 18.78 -28.99 13.40
N THR A 280 19.74 -28.14 13.73
CA THR A 280 21.04 -28.61 14.22
C THR A 280 20.80 -29.10 15.65
N GLN A 281 20.54 -30.40 15.76
CA GLN A 281 20.76 -31.15 17.00
C GLN A 281 22.26 -31.39 17.18
#